data_AF-A0A942B0P6-F1
#
_entry.id   AF-A0A942B0P6-F1
#
_cell.length_a   1.000
_cell.length_b   1.000
_cell.length_c   1.000
_cell.angle_alpha   90.00
_cell.angle_beta   90.00
_cell.angle_gamma   90.00
#
_symmetry.space_group_name_H-M   'P 1'
#
loop_
_entity.id
_entity.type
_entity.pdbx_description
1 polymer ?
#
loop_
_entity_poly.entity_id
_entity_poly.type
_entity_poly.pdbx_seq_one_letter_code
_entity_poly.pdbx_strand_id
1 'polypeptide(L)'
;MNPNEFCTSDNWSMLSSASANSQLAGVLGGFLITAIALLFDRNSKEGVHTLALFASAVLILMLDAFLFSLITGTQVPDDGDRRGICAIAWTQGAVSTGMLAAGTAALFGGLGWMLAGHAVNKLSTTNPDEVRAYSFLADLGGWLTFAAAMTTTLILSETSIDYLHFMFDRSPDTWVVGVITTSAAAVIVVDFVLVYVRCRSLRTSLADVSRPTRLALRSIRVATIGMTGLAIVSSWLALTLARLPKDWLTVPNTAIVVFVLVLTFVVPTVVSTAICYSVPSTDERQLSAATTE
;
A
#
# COMPACT_ATOMS: atom_id res chain seq x y z
N MET A 1 -31.97 14.86 4.36
CA MET A 1 -31.14 14.00 3.50
C MET A 1 -31.36 12.57 3.95
N ASN A 2 -31.77 11.70 3.02
CA ASN A 2 -32.05 10.30 3.32
C ASN A 2 -30.71 9.55 3.32
N PRO A 3 -30.22 8.98 4.44
CA PRO A 3 -28.88 8.35 4.51
C PRO A 3 -28.69 7.25 3.46
N ASN A 4 -29.80 6.67 3.00
CA ASN A 4 -29.86 5.60 2.03
C ASN A 4 -29.50 5.98 0.58
N GLU A 5 -29.50 7.28 0.23
CA GLU A 5 -29.12 7.75 -1.12
C GLU A 5 -27.60 7.63 -1.35
N PHE A 6 -26.82 7.64 -0.27
CA PHE A 6 -25.36 7.69 -0.31
C PHE A 6 -24.67 6.34 -0.07
N CYS A 7 -25.44 5.24 -0.11
CA CYS A 7 -24.97 3.88 0.20
C CYS A 7 -24.15 3.84 1.50
N THR A 8 -24.69 4.41 2.58
CA THR A 8 -24.02 4.45 3.87
C THR A 8 -23.96 3.06 4.52
N SER A 9 -22.83 2.75 5.15
CA SER A 9 -22.65 1.64 6.08
C SER A 9 -22.17 2.21 7.42
N ASP A 10 -22.83 1.86 8.52
CA ASP A 10 -22.65 2.41 9.87
C ASP A 10 -22.65 3.95 9.92
N ASN A 11 -21.50 4.59 9.68
CA ASN A 11 -21.34 6.06 9.65
C ASN A 11 -20.61 6.58 8.40
N TRP A 12 -20.20 5.71 7.48
CA TRP A 12 -19.39 6.08 6.31
C TRP A 12 -20.15 5.88 4.99
N SER A 13 -19.95 6.80 4.05
CA SER A 13 -20.50 6.70 2.69
C SER A 13 -19.37 6.52 1.68
N MET A 14 -19.44 5.42 0.93
CA MET A 14 -18.50 5.17 -0.16
C MET A 14 -18.67 6.19 -1.31
N LEU A 15 -19.91 6.55 -1.68
CA LEU A 15 -20.13 7.53 -2.77
C LEU A 15 -19.66 8.93 -2.39
N SER A 16 -19.93 9.38 -1.16
CA SER A 16 -19.55 10.73 -0.74
C SER A 16 -18.03 10.89 -0.65
N SER A 17 -17.31 9.85 -0.26
CA SER A 17 -15.85 9.87 -0.08
C SER A 17 -15.07 9.61 -1.38
N ALA A 18 -15.70 8.99 -2.38
CA ALA A 18 -15.05 8.58 -3.63
C ALA A 18 -14.31 9.73 -4.33
N SER A 19 -14.92 10.91 -4.45
CA SER A 19 -14.29 12.06 -5.12
C SER A 19 -13.01 12.52 -4.42
N ALA A 20 -12.98 12.52 -3.09
CA ALA A 20 -11.81 12.89 -2.30
C ALA A 20 -10.70 11.83 -2.41
N ASN A 21 -11.07 10.54 -2.37
CA ASN A 21 -10.11 9.44 -2.55
C ASN A 21 -9.49 9.46 -3.96
N SER A 22 -10.29 9.75 -5.00
CA SER A 22 -9.79 9.91 -6.37
C SER A 22 -8.74 11.02 -6.47
N GLN A 23 -8.99 12.16 -5.84
CA GLN A 23 -8.05 13.29 -5.80
C GLN A 23 -6.76 12.93 -5.06
N LEU A 24 -6.88 12.29 -3.89
CA LEU A 24 -5.72 11.83 -3.11
C LEU A 24 -4.84 10.89 -3.96
N ALA A 25 -5.44 9.88 -4.59
CA ALA A 25 -4.75 8.95 -5.47
C ALA A 25 -4.03 9.66 -6.63
N GLY A 26 -4.71 10.63 -7.27
CA GLY A 26 -4.14 11.45 -8.34
C GLY A 26 -2.94 12.28 -7.88
N VAL A 27 -2.99 12.89 -6.70
CA VAL A 27 -1.88 13.67 -6.13
C VAL A 27 -0.68 12.77 -5.82
N LEU A 28 -0.91 11.61 -5.19
CA LEU A 28 0.16 10.65 -4.90
C LEU A 28 0.80 10.13 -6.20
N GLY A 29 -0.01 9.83 -7.22
CA GLY A 29 0.47 9.43 -8.54
C GLY A 29 1.30 10.52 -9.22
N GLY A 30 0.85 11.78 -9.17
CA GLY A 30 1.60 12.93 -9.71
C GLY A 30 2.96 13.13 -9.03
N PHE A 31 2.99 13.03 -7.70
CA PHE A 31 4.22 13.11 -6.92
C PHE A 31 5.23 12.02 -7.32
N LEU A 32 4.76 10.78 -7.53
CA LEU A 32 5.61 9.69 -8.01
C LEU A 32 6.18 9.94 -9.40
N ILE A 33 5.41 10.49 -10.34
CA ILE A 33 5.92 10.84 -11.67
C ILE A 33 7.07 11.86 -11.54
N THR A 34 6.93 12.86 -10.67
CA THR A 34 8.02 13.80 -10.38
C THR A 34 9.24 13.09 -9.77
N ALA A 35 9.03 12.18 -8.82
CA ALA A 35 10.13 11.41 -8.22
C ALA A 35 10.86 10.52 -9.25
N ILE A 36 10.12 9.89 -10.18
CA ILE A 36 10.69 9.10 -11.28
C ILE A 36 11.55 9.99 -12.19
N ALA A 37 11.06 11.18 -12.56
CA ALA A 37 11.81 12.10 -13.41
C ALA A 37 13.16 12.50 -12.77
N LEU A 38 13.16 12.76 -11.45
CA LEU A 38 14.38 13.07 -10.69
C LEU A 38 15.31 11.87 -10.54
N LEU A 39 14.77 10.64 -10.51
CA LEU A 39 15.56 9.41 -10.45
C LEU A 39 16.21 9.05 -11.78
N PHE A 40 15.55 9.32 -12.91
CA PHE A 40 16.11 9.03 -14.24
C PHE A 40 17.41 9.77 -14.52
N ASP A 41 17.58 10.96 -13.95
CA ASP A 41 18.81 11.75 -14.07
C ASP A 41 19.99 11.11 -13.27
N ARG A 42 19.70 10.23 -12.31
CA ARG A 42 20.69 9.56 -11.47
C ARG A 42 20.99 8.14 -11.98
N ASN A 43 22.14 7.98 -12.63
CA ASN A 43 22.59 6.70 -13.17
C ASN A 43 23.15 5.75 -12.07
N SER A 44 22.28 5.18 -11.23
CA SER A 44 22.64 4.21 -10.18
C SER A 44 21.91 2.87 -10.36
N LYS A 45 22.62 1.76 -10.11
CA LYS A 45 22.05 0.40 -10.13
C LYS A 45 20.89 0.25 -9.13
N GLU A 46 20.95 0.95 -8.01
CA GLU A 46 19.90 0.95 -6.97
C GLU A 46 18.65 1.71 -7.45
N GLY A 47 18.83 2.70 -8.32
CA GLY A 47 17.74 3.49 -8.91
C GLY A 47 16.79 2.66 -9.79
N VAL A 48 17.28 1.61 -10.45
CA VAL A 48 16.47 0.80 -11.39
C VAL A 48 15.32 0.08 -10.70
N HIS A 49 15.56 -0.47 -9.51
CA HIS A 49 14.52 -1.19 -8.77
C HIS A 49 13.51 -0.24 -8.12
N THR A 50 13.97 0.88 -7.55
CA THR A 50 13.07 1.93 -7.04
C THR A 50 12.23 2.53 -8.15
N LEU A 51 12.79 2.68 -9.35
CA LEU A 51 12.06 3.14 -10.54
C LEU A 51 10.98 2.15 -10.97
N ALA A 52 11.25 0.85 -10.92
CA ALA A 52 10.23 -0.17 -11.17
C ALA A 52 9.11 -0.15 -10.11
N LEU A 53 9.46 0.04 -8.83
CA LEU A 53 8.49 0.21 -7.74
C LEU A 53 7.62 1.44 -7.97
N PHE A 54 8.21 2.59 -8.30
CA PHE A 54 7.46 3.80 -8.58
C PHE A 54 6.60 3.71 -9.85
N ALA A 55 7.09 3.10 -10.93
CA ALA A 55 6.30 2.93 -12.14
C ALA A 55 5.04 2.08 -11.89
N SER A 56 5.18 0.98 -11.13
CA SER A 56 4.03 0.17 -10.71
C SER A 56 3.10 0.91 -9.74
N ALA A 57 3.65 1.71 -8.82
CA ALA A 57 2.88 2.56 -7.91
C ALA A 57 2.09 3.67 -8.65
N VAL A 58 2.65 4.28 -9.70
CA VAL A 58 1.94 5.24 -10.56
C VAL A 58 0.76 4.54 -11.24
N LEU A 59 0.99 3.36 -11.82
CA LEU A 59 -0.07 2.62 -12.52
C LEU A 59 -1.23 2.28 -11.57
N ILE A 60 -0.93 1.73 -10.38
CA ILE A 60 -1.97 1.35 -9.43
C ILE A 60 -2.75 2.57 -8.90
N LEU A 61 -2.07 3.69 -8.60
CA LEU A 61 -2.72 4.92 -8.13
C LEU A 61 -3.54 5.62 -9.24
N MET A 62 -3.08 5.57 -10.49
CA MET A 62 -3.83 6.11 -11.61
C MET A 62 -5.12 5.31 -11.86
N LEU A 63 -5.03 3.98 -11.83
CA LEU A 63 -6.20 3.11 -11.95
C LEU A 63 -7.13 3.27 -10.75
N ASP A 64 -6.59 3.42 -9.55
CA ASP A 64 -7.37 3.72 -8.34
C ASP A 64 -8.16 5.04 -8.47
N ALA A 65 -7.48 6.11 -8.87
CA ALA A 65 -8.12 7.41 -9.12
C ALA A 65 -9.27 7.29 -10.14
N PHE A 66 -9.06 6.51 -11.21
CA PHE A 66 -10.07 6.24 -12.22
C PHE A 66 -11.26 5.47 -11.65
N LEU A 67 -11.04 4.42 -10.85
CA LEU A 67 -12.12 3.64 -10.23
C LEU A 67 -12.94 4.49 -9.26
N PHE A 68 -12.31 5.28 -8.40
CA PHE A 68 -13.03 6.20 -7.52
C PHE A 68 -13.80 7.30 -8.30
N SER A 69 -13.29 7.73 -9.46
CA SER A 69 -14.02 8.64 -10.35
C SER A 69 -15.28 7.98 -10.93
N LEU A 70 -15.21 6.70 -11.33
CA LEU A 70 -16.40 5.94 -11.75
C LEU A 70 -17.43 5.79 -10.62
N ILE A 71 -16.97 5.52 -9.39
CA ILE A 71 -17.86 5.42 -8.22
C ILE A 71 -18.57 6.76 -7.97
N THR A 72 -17.85 7.87 -8.08
CA THR A 72 -18.42 9.23 -7.93
C THR A 72 -19.54 9.50 -8.94
N GLY A 73 -19.44 8.93 -10.15
CA GLY A 73 -20.47 9.05 -11.19
C GLY A 73 -21.69 8.14 -10.99
N THR A 74 -21.68 7.26 -9.99
CA THR A 74 -22.77 6.31 -9.76
C THR A 74 -24.01 7.04 -9.23
N GLN A 75 -25.14 6.87 -9.91
CA GLN A 75 -26.43 7.43 -9.51
C GLN A 75 -27.31 6.31 -8.97
N VAL A 76 -27.93 6.54 -7.81
CA VAL A 76 -28.89 5.62 -7.19
C VAL A 76 -30.31 6.09 -7.57
N PRO A 77 -31.05 5.37 -8.44
CA PRO A 77 -32.41 5.77 -8.82
C PRO A 77 -33.39 5.59 -7.65
N ASP A 78 -34.33 6.53 -7.49
CA ASP A 78 -35.35 6.50 -6.43
C ASP A 78 -36.30 5.30 -6.55
N ASP A 79 -36.62 4.88 -7.78
CA ASP A 79 -37.52 3.75 -8.09
C ASP A 79 -36.77 2.47 -8.51
N GLY A 80 -35.45 2.42 -8.31
CA GLY A 80 -34.58 1.34 -8.80
C GLY A 80 -34.11 0.32 -7.74
N ASP A 81 -33.39 -0.70 -8.21
CA ASP A 81 -32.70 -1.67 -7.34
C ASP A 81 -31.48 -1.04 -6.65
N ARG A 82 -31.76 -0.29 -5.57
CA ARG A 82 -30.79 0.43 -4.75
C ARG A 82 -29.72 -0.48 -4.13
N ARG A 83 -30.13 -1.66 -3.66
CA ARG A 83 -29.24 -2.59 -2.95
C ARG A 83 -28.13 -3.10 -3.87
N GLY A 84 -28.47 -3.45 -5.11
CA GLY A 84 -27.49 -3.88 -6.10
C GLY A 84 -26.47 -2.79 -6.45
N ILE A 85 -26.92 -1.54 -6.65
CA ILE A 85 -26.02 -0.43 -6.99
C ILE A 85 -25.06 -0.11 -5.84
N CYS A 86 -25.57 -0.08 -4.60
CA CYS A 86 -24.75 0.15 -3.43
C CYS A 86 -23.76 -1.01 -3.17
N ALA A 87 -24.16 -2.25 -3.43
CA ALA A 87 -23.25 -3.40 -3.35
C ALA A 87 -22.10 -3.30 -4.34
N ILE A 88 -22.37 -2.85 -5.58
CA ILE A 88 -21.33 -2.59 -6.58
C ILE A 88 -20.39 -1.48 -6.09
N ALA A 89 -20.93 -0.36 -5.64
CA ALA A 89 -20.15 0.78 -5.17
C ALA A 89 -19.24 0.40 -3.99
N TRP A 90 -19.75 -0.35 -3.01
CA TRP A 90 -18.95 -0.85 -1.88
C TRP A 90 -17.87 -1.84 -2.31
N THR A 91 -18.17 -2.74 -3.25
CA THR A 91 -17.19 -3.70 -3.76
C THR A 91 -16.07 -3.00 -4.52
N GLN A 92 -16.42 -2.07 -5.42
CA GLN A 92 -15.43 -1.29 -6.17
C GLN A 92 -14.60 -0.41 -5.23
N GLY A 93 -15.26 0.23 -4.26
CA GLY A 93 -14.61 1.12 -3.29
C GLY A 93 -13.66 0.39 -2.35
N ALA A 94 -14.03 -0.79 -1.85
CA ALA A 94 -13.16 -1.61 -1.01
C ALA A 94 -11.89 -2.03 -1.76
N VAL A 95 -12.02 -2.47 -3.00
CA VAL A 95 -10.89 -2.91 -3.82
C VAL A 95 -9.99 -1.74 -4.22
N SER A 96 -10.59 -0.59 -4.55
CA SER A 96 -9.86 0.67 -4.84
C SER A 96 -9.09 1.14 -3.60
N THR A 97 -9.70 1.11 -2.42
CA THR A 97 -8.99 1.42 -1.16
C THR A 97 -7.76 0.53 -0.95
N GLY A 98 -7.83 -0.76 -1.31
CA GLY A 98 -6.67 -1.67 -1.36
C GLY A 98 -5.56 -1.21 -2.30
N MET A 99 -5.92 -0.71 -3.48
CA MET A 99 -4.99 -0.15 -4.46
C MET A 99 -4.33 1.15 -3.95
N LEU A 100 -5.12 2.06 -3.38
CA LEU A 100 -4.65 3.29 -2.76
C LEU A 100 -3.65 3.01 -1.63
N ALA A 101 -3.97 2.05 -0.77
CA ALA A 101 -3.12 1.61 0.34
C ALA A 101 -1.77 1.08 -0.14
N ALA A 102 -1.78 0.17 -1.12
CA ALA A 102 -0.56 -0.40 -1.69
C ALA A 102 0.30 0.67 -2.38
N GLY A 103 -0.31 1.56 -3.16
CA GLY A 103 0.38 2.67 -3.82
C GLY A 103 0.99 3.66 -2.83
N THR A 104 0.28 3.98 -1.75
CA THR A 104 0.78 4.85 -0.66
C THR A 104 2.00 4.23 0.02
N ALA A 105 1.94 2.95 0.40
CA ALA A 105 3.08 2.24 1.00
C ALA A 105 4.29 2.24 0.06
N ALA A 106 4.10 2.03 -1.24
CA ALA A 106 5.16 2.01 -2.24
C ALA A 106 5.82 3.38 -2.45
N LEU A 107 5.02 4.46 -2.40
CA LEU A 107 5.52 5.83 -2.46
C LEU A 107 6.48 6.12 -1.31
N PHE A 108 6.04 5.90 -0.06
CA PHE A 108 6.88 6.18 1.11
C PHE A 108 8.07 5.22 1.20
N GLY A 109 7.89 3.94 0.84
CA GLY A 109 8.96 2.96 0.75
C GLY A 109 10.05 3.35 -0.25
N GLY A 110 9.65 3.76 -1.47
CA GLY A 110 10.61 4.19 -2.48
C GLY A 110 11.28 5.53 -2.13
N LEU A 111 10.59 6.46 -1.49
CA LEU A 111 11.21 7.67 -0.93
C LEU A 111 12.26 7.32 0.14
N GLY A 112 11.96 6.38 1.03
CA GLY A 112 12.92 5.90 2.04
C GLY A 112 14.20 5.36 1.39
N TRP A 113 14.07 4.64 0.28
CA TRP A 113 15.21 4.20 -0.54
C TRP A 113 15.98 5.36 -1.18
N MET A 114 15.29 6.38 -1.71
CA MET A 114 15.97 7.56 -2.27
C MET A 114 16.77 8.33 -1.22
N LEU A 115 16.20 8.49 -0.01
CA LEU A 115 16.86 9.16 1.10
C LEU A 115 18.07 8.39 1.59
N ALA A 116 17.95 7.07 1.75
CA ALA A 116 19.07 6.23 2.15
C ALA A 116 20.19 6.19 1.09
N GLY A 117 19.83 6.07 -0.20
CA GLY A 117 20.81 6.12 -1.29
C GLY A 117 21.53 7.48 -1.36
N HIS A 118 20.81 8.58 -1.12
CA HIS A 118 21.43 9.90 -1.03
C HIS A 118 22.37 10.04 0.17
N ALA A 119 21.96 9.56 1.34
CA ALA A 119 22.78 9.53 2.55
C ALA A 119 24.08 8.73 2.32
N VAL A 120 23.99 7.51 1.80
CA VAL A 120 25.16 6.65 1.52
C VAL A 120 26.11 7.29 0.51
N ASN A 121 25.58 7.86 -0.58
CA ASN A 121 26.41 8.49 -1.61
C ASN A 121 27.10 9.78 -1.13
N LYS A 122 26.55 10.48 -0.13
CA LYS A 122 27.19 11.66 0.47
C LYS A 122 28.22 11.31 1.52
N LEU A 123 28.01 10.24 2.28
CA LEU A 123 28.95 9.78 3.31
C LEU A 123 30.31 9.37 2.73
N SER A 124 30.37 8.90 1.49
CA SER A 124 31.64 8.59 0.81
C SER A 124 32.51 9.83 0.53
N THR A 125 31.95 11.04 0.62
CA THR A 125 32.60 12.30 0.24
C THR A 125 32.84 13.26 1.40
N THR A 126 32.40 12.94 2.62
CA THR A 126 32.17 13.93 3.68
C THR A 126 32.81 13.55 5.04
N ASN A 127 33.09 14.57 5.85
CA ASN A 127 33.64 14.50 7.22
C ASN A 127 32.78 13.69 8.21
N PRO A 128 33.39 13.11 9.28
CA PRO A 128 32.72 12.24 10.24
C PRO A 128 31.61 12.91 11.08
N ASP A 129 31.60 14.24 11.21
CA ASP A 129 30.57 14.95 11.99
C ASP A 129 29.20 14.99 11.29
N GLU A 130 29.15 14.88 9.95
CA GLU A 130 27.90 14.88 9.19
C GLU A 130 27.21 13.50 9.15
N VAL A 131 27.90 12.45 9.62
CA VAL A 131 27.39 11.07 9.62
C VAL A 131 26.09 10.93 10.43
N ARG A 132 25.96 11.70 11.51
CA ARG A 132 24.76 11.68 12.36
C ARG A 132 23.53 12.28 11.66
N ALA A 133 23.72 13.33 10.86
CA ALA A 133 22.62 13.97 10.13
C ALA A 133 22.12 13.06 9.00
N TYR A 134 23.04 12.43 8.26
CA TYR A 134 22.69 11.52 7.17
C TYR A 134 22.09 10.18 7.65
N SER A 135 22.53 9.66 8.79
CA SER A 135 21.90 8.48 9.41
C SER A 135 20.47 8.75 9.88
N PHE A 136 20.22 9.93 10.47
CA PHE A 136 18.85 10.35 10.82
C PHE A 136 17.94 10.43 9.58
N LEU A 137 18.45 10.96 8.47
CA LEU A 137 17.68 11.06 7.23
C LEU A 137 17.31 9.67 6.65
N ALA A 138 18.22 8.71 6.74
CA ALA A 138 17.95 7.33 6.32
C ALA A 138 16.95 6.62 7.25
N ASP A 139 17.05 6.82 8.56
CA ASP A 139 16.10 6.31 9.55
C ASP A 139 14.71 6.91 9.35
N LEU A 140 14.62 8.21 9.05
CA LEU A 140 13.35 8.88 8.76
C LEU A 140 12.61 8.23 7.60
N GLY A 141 13.32 7.80 6.56
CA GLY A 141 12.74 7.06 5.43
C GLY A 141 12.07 5.74 5.84
N GLY A 142 12.73 4.98 6.72
CA GLY A 142 12.17 3.74 7.28
C GLY A 142 10.93 3.99 8.14
N TRP A 143 10.98 4.99 9.03
CA TRP A 143 9.85 5.35 9.89
C TRP A 143 8.65 5.91 9.12
N LEU A 144 8.87 6.70 8.07
CA LEU A 144 7.81 7.17 7.18
C LEU A 144 7.13 6.01 6.45
N THR A 145 7.93 5.02 6.00
CA THR A 145 7.39 3.79 5.38
C THR A 145 6.53 3.02 6.37
N PHE A 146 6.99 2.87 7.61
CA PHE A 146 6.21 2.22 8.67
C PHE A 146 4.91 2.97 8.99
N ALA A 147 4.97 4.30 9.15
CA ALA A 147 3.79 5.11 9.42
C ALA A 147 2.74 5.00 8.31
N ALA A 148 3.19 4.98 7.06
CA ALA A 148 2.33 4.74 5.90
C ALA A 148 1.70 3.34 5.95
N ALA A 149 2.51 2.29 6.13
CA ALA A 149 2.07 0.90 6.22
C ALA A 149 1.06 0.66 7.36
N MET A 150 1.31 1.24 8.53
CA MET A 150 0.41 1.18 9.68
C MET A 150 -0.92 1.85 9.37
N THR A 151 -0.89 3.09 8.86
CA THR A 151 -2.10 3.86 8.55
C THR A 151 -2.94 3.15 7.50
N THR A 152 -2.32 2.67 6.43
CA THR A 152 -3.03 1.95 5.37
C THR A 152 -3.60 0.63 5.88
N THR A 153 -2.87 -0.15 6.68
CA THR A 153 -3.37 -1.41 7.27
C THR A 153 -4.60 -1.18 8.15
N LEU A 154 -4.62 -0.10 8.94
CA LEU A 154 -5.79 0.27 9.74
C LEU A 154 -6.99 0.63 8.85
N ILE A 155 -6.77 1.46 7.82
CA ILE A 155 -7.82 1.82 6.85
C ILE A 155 -8.39 0.57 6.18
N LEU A 156 -7.55 -0.39 5.78
CA LEU A 156 -7.99 -1.63 5.14
C LEU A 156 -8.75 -2.54 6.10
N SER A 157 -8.38 -2.57 7.38
CA SER A 157 -9.11 -3.30 8.40
C SER A 157 -10.54 -2.76 8.54
N GLU A 158 -10.69 -1.45 8.75
CA GLU A 158 -12.01 -0.80 8.88
C GLU A 158 -12.83 -0.96 7.59
N THR A 159 -12.22 -0.73 6.43
CA THR A 159 -12.90 -0.88 5.13
C THR A 159 -13.40 -2.31 4.91
N SER A 160 -12.65 -3.32 5.37
CA SER A 160 -13.05 -4.72 5.26
C SER A 160 -14.23 -5.07 6.17
N ILE A 161 -14.26 -4.49 7.37
CA ILE A 161 -15.37 -4.65 8.32
C ILE A 161 -16.63 -3.98 7.77
N ASP A 162 -16.53 -2.72 7.32
CA ASP A 162 -17.65 -1.98 6.72
C ASP A 162 -18.22 -2.69 5.49
N TYR A 163 -17.33 -3.23 4.63
CA TYR A 163 -17.73 -4.02 3.47
C TYR A 163 -18.55 -5.26 3.86
N LEU A 164 -18.12 -5.98 4.91
CA LEU A 164 -18.82 -7.16 5.42
C LEU A 164 -20.16 -6.80 6.06
N HIS A 165 -20.22 -5.71 6.84
CA HIS A 165 -21.46 -5.17 7.42
C HIS A 165 -22.48 -4.93 6.30
N PHE A 166 -22.06 -4.22 5.25
CA PHE A 166 -22.94 -3.88 4.14
C PHE A 166 -23.42 -5.12 3.36
N MET A 167 -22.52 -6.06 3.05
CA MET A 167 -22.85 -7.22 2.22
C MET A 167 -23.77 -8.23 2.90
N PHE A 168 -23.62 -8.44 4.21
CA PHE A 168 -24.41 -9.44 4.93
C PHE A 168 -25.66 -8.88 5.62
N ASP A 169 -25.87 -7.55 5.62
CA ASP A 169 -27.07 -6.90 6.20
C ASP A 169 -27.31 -7.33 7.68
N ARG A 170 -26.23 -7.77 8.33
CA ARG A 170 -26.11 -8.26 9.70
C ARG A 170 -24.74 -7.80 10.19
N SER A 171 -24.65 -7.49 11.49
CA SER A 171 -23.33 -7.35 12.10
C SER A 171 -22.57 -8.67 11.88
N PRO A 172 -21.41 -8.65 11.20
CA PRO A 172 -20.58 -9.83 11.01
C PRO A 172 -20.30 -10.41 12.38
N ASP A 173 -20.21 -11.73 12.42
CA ASP A 173 -19.92 -12.40 13.67
C ASP A 173 -18.64 -11.81 14.29
N THR A 174 -18.67 -11.60 15.60
CA THR A 174 -17.56 -11.01 16.35
C THR A 174 -16.24 -11.74 16.15
N TRP A 175 -16.28 -13.02 15.77
CA TRP A 175 -15.09 -13.78 15.40
C TRP A 175 -14.44 -13.28 14.10
N VAL A 176 -15.21 -12.90 13.06
CA VAL A 176 -14.66 -12.39 11.79
C VAL A 176 -13.98 -11.05 12.00
N VAL A 177 -14.66 -10.15 12.71
CA VAL A 177 -14.09 -8.85 13.12
C VAL A 177 -12.84 -9.06 13.97
N GLY A 178 -12.88 -10.00 14.90
CA GLY A 178 -11.73 -10.41 15.71
C GLY A 178 -10.56 -10.90 14.86
N VAL A 179 -10.80 -11.72 13.84
CA VAL A 179 -9.74 -12.21 12.94
C VAL A 179 -9.14 -11.07 12.12
N ILE A 180 -9.95 -10.18 11.53
CA ILE A 180 -9.44 -9.05 10.74
C ILE A 180 -8.61 -8.12 11.62
N THR A 181 -9.15 -7.69 12.76
CA THR A 181 -8.45 -6.77 13.68
C THR A 181 -7.18 -7.37 14.27
N THR A 182 -7.20 -8.64 14.71
CA THR A 182 -6.00 -9.31 15.22
C THR A 182 -4.94 -9.53 14.15
N SER A 183 -5.36 -9.86 12.92
CA SER A 183 -4.43 -9.99 11.79
C SER A 183 -3.80 -8.64 11.41
N ALA A 184 -4.58 -7.54 11.41
CA ALA A 184 -4.07 -6.20 11.20
C ALA A 184 -3.05 -5.80 12.28
N ALA A 185 -3.36 -6.06 13.55
CA ALA A 185 -2.44 -5.82 14.65
C ALA A 185 -1.15 -6.65 14.50
N ALA A 186 -1.25 -7.91 14.10
CA ALA A 186 -0.09 -8.76 13.85
C ALA A 186 0.78 -8.22 12.71
N VAL A 187 0.18 -7.79 11.59
CA VAL A 187 0.90 -7.17 10.46
C VAL A 187 1.63 -5.90 10.91
N ILE A 188 0.97 -5.03 11.68
CA ILE A 188 1.58 -3.80 12.19
C ILE A 188 2.79 -4.11 13.10
N VAL A 189 2.66 -5.11 13.98
CA VAL A 189 3.78 -5.54 14.84
C VAL A 189 4.93 -6.11 14.01
N VAL A 190 4.64 -6.93 13.00
CA VAL A 190 5.66 -7.47 12.09
C VAL A 190 6.36 -6.33 11.34
N ASP A 191 5.62 -5.40 10.75
CA ASP A 191 6.19 -4.26 10.02
C ASP A 191 7.04 -3.37 10.94
N PHE A 192 6.58 -3.13 12.18
CA PHE A 192 7.34 -2.39 13.18
C PHE A 192 8.68 -3.07 13.49
N VAL A 193 8.65 -4.38 13.77
CA VAL A 193 9.87 -5.15 14.08
C VAL A 193 10.82 -5.14 12.89
N LEU A 194 10.31 -5.32 11.66
CA LEU A 194 11.11 -5.32 10.44
C LEU A 194 11.81 -3.97 10.24
N VAL A 195 11.06 -2.87 10.31
CA VAL A 195 11.63 -1.53 10.13
C VAL A 195 12.61 -1.21 11.25
N TYR A 196 12.27 -1.51 12.51
CA TYR A 196 13.16 -1.28 13.65
C TYR A 196 14.50 -2.01 13.52
N VAL A 197 14.47 -3.31 13.18
CA VAL A 197 15.69 -4.12 13.00
C VAL A 197 16.52 -3.61 11.83
N ARG A 198 15.88 -3.26 10.70
CA ARG A 198 16.56 -2.77 9.49
C ARG A 198 17.20 -1.41 9.69
N CYS A 199 16.47 -0.44 10.25
CA CYS A 199 17.02 0.88 10.59
C CYS A 199 18.17 0.76 11.59
N ARG A 200 18.03 -0.10 12.61
CA ARG A 200 19.12 -0.35 13.57
C ARG A 200 20.38 -0.92 12.89
N SER A 201 20.22 -1.93 12.03
CA SER A 201 21.33 -2.52 11.27
C SER A 201 22.01 -1.49 10.35
N LEU A 202 21.22 -0.66 9.67
CA LEU A 202 21.72 0.43 8.84
C LEU A 202 22.52 1.44 9.66
N ARG A 203 21.97 1.89 10.80
CA ARG A 203 22.64 2.85 11.69
C ARG A 203 23.95 2.32 12.25
N THR A 204 23.99 1.05 12.66
CA THR A 204 25.23 0.40 13.10
C THR A 204 26.26 0.34 11.97
N SER A 205 25.82 0.03 10.75
CA SER A 205 26.73 -0.07 9.60
C SER A 205 27.26 1.28 9.13
N LEU A 206 26.45 2.35 9.20
CA LEU A 206 26.89 3.70 8.85
C LEU A 206 27.89 4.28 9.86
N ALA A 207 27.92 3.76 11.09
CA ALA A 207 28.92 4.14 12.08
C ALA A 207 30.30 3.52 11.82
N ASP A 208 30.37 2.45 11.03
CA ASP A 208 31.63 1.77 10.68
C ASP A 208 32.15 2.27 9.32
N VAL A 209 32.97 3.33 9.37
CA VAL A 209 33.56 4.00 8.19
C VAL A 209 34.53 3.09 7.42
N SER A 210 34.94 1.96 8.01
CA SER A 210 35.97 1.08 7.46
C SER A 210 35.48 0.18 6.31
N ARG A 211 34.16 0.10 6.06
CA ARG A 211 33.59 -0.85 5.08
C ARG A 211 32.56 -0.20 4.15
N PRO A 212 32.59 -0.50 2.84
CA PRO A 212 31.58 0.00 1.91
C PRO A 212 30.22 -0.65 2.23
N THR A 213 29.25 0.17 2.62
CA THR A 213 27.87 -0.26 2.86
C THR A 213 27.23 -0.67 1.52
N ARG A 214 26.87 -1.96 1.39
CA ARG A 214 26.11 -2.46 0.23
C ARG A 214 24.65 -2.63 0.61
N LEU A 215 23.78 -1.94 -0.12
CA LEU A 215 22.34 -1.99 0.09
C LEU A 215 21.75 -3.26 -0.53
N ALA A 216 21.08 -4.08 0.29
CA ALA A 216 20.49 -5.34 -0.15
C ALA A 216 19.06 -5.16 -0.67
N LEU A 217 18.85 -5.28 -1.98
CA LEU A 217 17.54 -5.24 -2.62
C LEU A 217 16.90 -6.63 -2.72
N ARG A 218 16.32 -7.12 -1.61
CA ARG A 218 15.86 -8.52 -1.54
C ARG A 218 14.36 -8.74 -1.81
N SER A 219 13.51 -7.70 -1.88
CA SER A 219 12.04 -7.89 -1.96
C SER A 219 11.27 -6.95 -2.88
N ILE A 220 11.92 -5.98 -3.52
CA ILE A 220 11.22 -5.01 -4.38
C ILE A 220 10.47 -5.71 -5.54
N ARG A 221 11.02 -6.81 -6.07
CA ARG A 221 10.37 -7.58 -7.13
C ARG A 221 8.99 -8.12 -6.72
N VAL A 222 8.87 -8.60 -5.47
CA VAL A 222 7.60 -9.13 -4.96
C VAL A 222 6.58 -8.01 -4.83
N ALA A 223 6.99 -6.85 -4.30
CA ALA A 223 6.13 -5.68 -4.20
C ALA A 223 5.66 -5.18 -5.58
N THR A 224 6.57 -5.07 -6.56
CA THR A 224 6.24 -4.65 -7.94
C THR A 224 5.26 -5.60 -8.62
N ILE A 225 5.51 -6.92 -8.56
CA ILE A 225 4.63 -7.93 -9.16
C ILE A 225 3.28 -7.95 -8.44
N GLY A 226 3.28 -7.88 -7.11
CA GLY A 226 2.07 -7.84 -6.29
C GLY A 226 1.19 -6.64 -6.61
N MET A 227 1.77 -5.44 -6.68
CA MET A 227 1.03 -4.23 -7.08
C MET A 227 0.49 -4.31 -8.50
N THR A 228 1.29 -4.77 -9.45
CA THR A 228 0.86 -4.88 -10.85
C THR A 228 -0.28 -5.88 -10.99
N GLY A 229 -0.18 -7.03 -10.32
CA GLY A 229 -1.23 -8.04 -10.27
C GLY A 229 -2.50 -7.51 -9.61
N LEU A 230 -2.36 -6.85 -8.46
CA LEU A 230 -3.47 -6.19 -7.77
C LEU A 230 -4.17 -5.19 -8.69
N ALA A 231 -3.43 -4.28 -9.33
CA ALA A 231 -3.99 -3.26 -10.22
C ALA A 231 -4.81 -3.88 -11.36
N ILE A 232 -4.29 -4.92 -12.01
CA ILE A 232 -4.96 -5.60 -13.13
C ILE A 232 -6.22 -6.31 -12.64
N VAL A 233 -6.10 -7.15 -11.61
CA VAL A 233 -7.21 -7.98 -11.11
C VAL A 233 -8.31 -7.11 -10.51
N SER A 234 -7.94 -6.09 -9.73
CA SER A 234 -8.86 -5.12 -9.15
C SER A 234 -9.62 -4.32 -10.20
N SER A 235 -8.92 -3.80 -11.21
CA SER A 235 -9.55 -3.05 -12.30
C SER A 235 -10.47 -3.93 -13.14
N TRP A 236 -10.05 -5.16 -13.43
CA TRP A 236 -10.87 -6.14 -14.13
C TRP A 236 -12.14 -6.47 -13.36
N LEU A 237 -12.02 -6.74 -12.06
CA LEU A 237 -13.18 -7.00 -11.20
C LEU A 237 -14.10 -5.77 -11.18
N ALA A 238 -13.57 -4.58 -10.92
CA ALA A 238 -14.35 -3.36 -10.82
C ALA A 238 -15.16 -3.06 -12.10
N LEU A 239 -14.56 -3.24 -13.28
CA LEU A 239 -15.22 -3.00 -14.56
C LEU A 239 -16.21 -4.09 -14.97
N THR A 240 -16.00 -5.33 -14.51
CA THR A 240 -16.90 -6.46 -14.81
C THR A 240 -18.11 -6.49 -13.90
N LEU A 241 -18.02 -5.97 -12.67
CA LEU A 241 -19.14 -5.89 -11.72
C LEU A 241 -20.37 -5.19 -12.30
N ALA A 242 -20.19 -4.15 -13.12
CA ALA A 242 -21.28 -3.44 -13.78
C ALA A 242 -22.03 -4.28 -14.85
N ARG A 243 -21.45 -5.41 -15.28
CA ARG A 243 -22.00 -6.29 -16.32
C ARG A 243 -22.53 -7.62 -15.77
N LEU A 244 -22.29 -7.92 -14.50
CA LEU A 244 -22.73 -9.17 -13.89
C LEU A 244 -24.23 -9.11 -13.53
N PRO A 245 -24.94 -10.26 -13.55
CA PRO A 245 -26.33 -10.32 -13.09
C PRO A 245 -26.41 -9.86 -11.63
N LYS A 246 -27.36 -8.97 -11.33
CA LYS A 246 -27.51 -8.35 -10.00
C LYS A 246 -27.67 -9.39 -8.88
N ASP A 247 -28.30 -10.52 -9.19
CA ASP A 247 -28.53 -11.63 -8.26
C ASP A 247 -27.24 -12.23 -7.68
N TRP A 248 -26.12 -12.15 -8.42
CA TRP A 248 -24.81 -12.61 -7.93
C TRP A 248 -24.18 -11.67 -6.89
N LEU A 249 -24.64 -10.41 -6.85
CA LEU A 249 -24.12 -9.37 -5.97
C LEU A 249 -25.06 -9.08 -4.80
N THR A 250 -26.37 -9.29 -4.99
CA THR A 250 -27.38 -9.09 -3.94
C THR A 250 -27.58 -10.34 -3.08
N VAL A 251 -27.29 -11.54 -3.60
CA VAL A 251 -27.17 -12.77 -2.81
C VAL A 251 -25.68 -12.98 -2.50
N PRO A 252 -25.25 -12.89 -1.24
CA PRO A 252 -23.83 -12.90 -0.89
C PRO A 252 -23.22 -14.28 -1.21
N ASN A 253 -22.62 -14.42 -2.38
CA ASN A 253 -21.78 -15.55 -2.69
C ASN A 253 -20.48 -15.40 -1.89
N THR A 254 -20.31 -16.25 -0.89
CA THR A 254 -19.15 -16.23 0.02
C THR A 254 -17.82 -16.22 -0.74
N ALA A 255 -17.74 -16.88 -1.90
CA ALA A 255 -16.52 -16.90 -2.71
C ALA A 255 -16.15 -15.51 -3.24
N ILE A 256 -17.13 -14.71 -3.69
CA ILE A 256 -16.90 -13.36 -4.21
C ILE A 256 -16.49 -12.42 -3.09
N VAL A 257 -17.17 -12.50 -1.95
CA VAL A 257 -16.85 -11.70 -0.77
C VAL A 257 -15.44 -11.98 -0.28
N VAL A 258 -15.06 -13.27 -0.16
CA VAL A 258 -13.69 -13.67 0.22
C VAL A 258 -12.68 -13.18 -0.82
N PHE A 259 -12.98 -13.29 -2.10
CA PHE A 259 -12.09 -12.79 -3.16
C PHE A 259 -11.85 -11.28 -3.05
N VAL A 260 -12.91 -10.50 -2.79
CA VAL A 260 -12.82 -9.06 -2.57
C VAL A 260 -11.99 -8.75 -1.33
N LEU A 261 -12.22 -9.44 -0.22
CA LEU A 261 -11.42 -9.28 1.00
C LEU A 261 -9.94 -9.60 0.77
N VAL A 262 -9.62 -10.60 -0.06
CA VAL A 262 -8.23 -10.90 -0.42
C VAL A 262 -7.59 -9.74 -1.19
N LEU A 263 -8.30 -9.15 -2.15
CA LEU A 263 -7.80 -8.00 -2.92
C LEU A 263 -7.73 -6.71 -2.10
N THR A 264 -8.66 -6.50 -1.16
CA THR A 264 -8.71 -5.32 -0.31
C THR A 264 -7.72 -5.39 0.84
N PHE A 265 -7.60 -6.53 1.52
CA PHE A 265 -6.83 -6.63 2.77
C PHE A 265 -5.55 -7.44 2.61
N VAL A 266 -5.64 -8.68 2.13
CA VAL A 266 -4.52 -9.62 2.14
C VAL A 266 -3.41 -9.22 1.17
N VAL A 267 -3.73 -8.94 -0.08
CA VAL A 267 -2.72 -8.58 -1.08
C VAL A 267 -2.04 -7.25 -0.75
N PRO A 268 -2.75 -6.16 -0.40
CA PRO A 268 -2.11 -4.90 -0.03
C PRO A 268 -1.25 -5.00 1.23
N THR A 269 -1.67 -5.75 2.26
CA THR A 269 -0.86 -5.96 3.47
C THR A 269 0.41 -6.74 3.15
N VAL A 270 0.35 -7.79 2.33
CA VAL A 270 1.54 -8.52 1.86
C VAL A 270 2.49 -7.60 1.07
N VAL A 271 1.96 -6.75 0.21
CA VAL A 271 2.75 -5.75 -0.54
C VAL A 271 3.40 -4.75 0.43
N SER A 272 2.64 -4.23 1.39
CA SER A 272 3.13 -3.30 2.41
C SER A 272 4.26 -3.92 3.25
N THR A 273 4.08 -5.13 3.76
CA THR A 273 5.11 -5.86 4.50
C THR A 273 6.32 -6.16 3.63
N ALA A 274 6.14 -6.48 2.34
CA ALA A 274 7.26 -6.66 1.41
C ALA A 274 8.06 -5.36 1.21
N ILE A 275 7.40 -4.21 1.24
CA ILE A 275 8.02 -2.88 1.17
C ILE A 275 8.75 -2.56 2.50
N CYS A 276 8.12 -2.77 3.65
CA CYS A 276 8.76 -2.62 4.97
C CYS A 276 9.97 -3.54 5.13
N TYR A 277 9.89 -4.78 4.65
CA TYR A 277 11.01 -5.72 4.62
C TYR A 277 12.13 -5.26 3.69
N SER A 278 11.77 -4.52 2.63
CA SER A 278 12.72 -3.95 1.68
C SER A 278 13.42 -2.69 2.19
N VAL A 279 13.11 -2.16 3.38
CA VAL A 279 13.77 -0.96 3.90
C VAL A 279 15.30 -1.11 3.83
N PRO A 280 16.02 -0.06 3.37
CA PRO A 280 17.47 -0.05 3.25
C PRO A 280 18.18 -0.70 4.43
N SER A 281 19.01 -1.71 4.14
CA SER A 281 19.89 -2.34 5.13
C SER A 281 21.10 -2.93 4.44
N THR A 282 22.13 -3.17 5.23
CA THR A 282 23.40 -3.75 4.78
C THR A 282 23.30 -5.28 4.74
N ASP A 283 23.98 -5.88 3.76
CA ASP A 283 24.01 -7.35 3.63
C ASP A 283 25.07 -7.96 4.56
N GLU A 284 24.67 -8.34 5.78
CA GLU A 284 25.58 -9.00 6.74
C GLU A 284 25.93 -10.45 6.34
N ARG A 285 25.15 -11.12 5.47
CA ARG A 285 25.30 -12.57 5.23
C ARG A 285 26.56 -12.98 4.45
N GLN A 286 27.26 -12.06 3.80
CA GLN A 286 28.58 -12.36 3.25
C GLN A 286 29.72 -12.24 4.28
N LEU A 287 29.49 -11.60 5.45
CA LEU A 287 30.52 -11.52 6.50
C LEU A 287 30.80 -12.88 7.15
N SER A 288 29.77 -13.73 7.33
CA SER A 288 29.97 -15.05 7.94
C SER A 288 30.65 -16.06 7.01
N ALA A 289 30.64 -15.83 5.69
CA ALA A 289 31.36 -16.67 4.73
C ALA A 289 32.81 -16.22 4.52
N ALA A 290 33.12 -14.93 4.71
CA ALA A 290 34.47 -14.37 4.54
C ALA A 290 35.33 -14.41 5.82
N THR A 291 34.77 -14.87 6.95
CA THR A 291 35.52 -15.09 8.21
C THR A 291 35.84 -16.57 8.48
N THR A 292 35.53 -17.43 7.50
CA THR A 292 35.80 -18.89 7.53
C THR A 292 36.82 -19.35 6.49
N GLU A 293 37.60 -18.43 5.90
CA GLU A 293 38.82 -18.75 5.12
C GLU A 293 40.07 -18.21 5.82
#